data_AF-T0Y1P1-F1
#
_entry.id   AF-T0Y1P1-F1
#
_cell.length_a   1.000
_cell.length_b   1.000
_cell.length_c   1.000
_cell.angle_alpha   90.00
_cell.angle_beta   90.00
_cell.angle_gamma   90.00
#
_symmetry.space_group_name_H-M   'P 1'
#
loop_
_entity.id
_entity.type
_entity.pdbx_description
1 polymer ?
#
loop_
_entity_poly.entity_id
_entity_poly.type
_entity_poly.pdbx_seq_one_letter_code
_entity_poly.pdbx_strand_id
1 'polypeptide(L)'
;LGIHRSYSRPGVSDDNPYSESLFRTVKDRPHDPGAFASLEEARRWMLAFVRGYNTEHKHRNLKFVSPAERHAGKDAAIFRRRKEVYEQARSRHPERWSKDIRNGSLPTAVWLNRPAACAHPGSQREAA
;
A
#
# COMPACT_ATOMS: atom_id res chain seq x y z
N LEU A 1 24.08 6.61 -14.36
CA LEU A 1 22.70 6.15 -14.06
C LEU A 1 21.61 6.95 -14.80
N GLY A 2 21.88 8.13 -15.40
CA GLY A 2 20.89 8.81 -16.26
C GLY A 2 19.60 9.25 -15.56
N ILE A 3 19.64 9.45 -14.25
CA ILE A 3 18.45 9.73 -13.42
C ILE A 3 18.10 11.22 -13.50
N HIS A 4 16.88 11.53 -13.93
CA HIS A 4 16.34 12.89 -13.88
C HIS A 4 15.86 13.22 -12.46
N ARG A 5 16.18 14.41 -11.94
CA ARG A 5 15.80 14.86 -10.59
C ARG A 5 14.59 15.77 -10.67
N SER A 6 13.57 15.48 -9.87
CA SER A 6 12.44 16.36 -9.61
C SER A 6 12.41 16.72 -8.13
N TYR A 7 12.10 17.96 -7.79
CA TYR A 7 12.05 18.44 -6.41
C TYR A 7 10.63 18.84 -6.03
N SER A 8 10.24 18.54 -4.80
CA SER A 8 9.02 19.07 -4.19
C SER A 8 9.13 20.59 -4.02
N ARG A 9 7.99 21.27 -4.01
CA ARG A 9 7.93 22.71 -3.78
C ARG A 9 8.36 23.04 -2.34
N PRO A 10 9.11 24.14 -2.14
CA PRO A 10 9.48 24.57 -0.79
C PRO A 10 8.24 24.81 0.08
N GLY A 11 8.24 24.27 1.29
CA GLY A 11 7.17 24.48 2.28
C GLY A 11 5.89 23.67 2.05
N VAL A 12 5.89 22.70 1.12
CA VAL A 12 4.70 21.91 0.78
C VAL A 12 4.90 20.44 1.20
N SER A 13 4.35 20.07 2.35
CA SER A 13 4.54 18.73 2.96
C SER A 13 3.77 17.61 2.26
N ASP A 14 2.74 17.93 1.48
CA ASP A 14 1.90 16.96 0.77
C ASP A 14 2.33 16.71 -0.68
N ASP A 15 3.46 17.27 -1.13
CA ASP A 15 4.03 17.00 -2.46
C ASP A 15 4.61 15.57 -2.58
N ASN A 16 4.80 14.85 -1.47
CA ASN A 16 5.29 13.46 -1.46
C ASN A 16 4.65 12.59 -0.35
N PRO A 17 3.30 12.46 -0.33
CA PRO A 17 2.60 11.86 0.79
C PRO A 17 2.82 10.33 0.86
N TYR A 18 3.25 9.69 -0.23
CA TYR A 18 3.64 8.29 -0.20
C TYR A 18 4.88 8.07 0.66
N SER A 19 5.91 8.92 0.50
CA SER A 19 7.13 8.81 1.32
C SER A 19 6.88 9.23 2.76
N GLU A 20 6.09 10.30 2.98
CA GLU A 20 5.71 10.73 4.33
C GLU A 20 4.91 9.65 5.08
N SER A 21 3.96 8.99 4.42
CA SER A 21 3.21 7.88 5.00
C SER A 21 4.12 6.70 5.35
N LEU A 22 5.14 6.42 4.53
CA LEU A 22 6.15 5.41 4.85
C LEU A 22 6.96 5.82 6.10
N PHE A 23 7.45 7.06 6.18
CA PHE A 23 8.20 7.52 7.35
C PHE A 23 7.39 7.46 8.64
N ARG A 24 6.11 7.80 8.58
CA ARG A 24 5.20 7.60 9.71
C ARG A 24 5.10 6.12 10.08
N THR A 25 4.95 5.23 9.10
CA THR A 25 4.88 3.78 9.33
C THR A 25 6.15 3.22 9.97
N VAL A 26 7.31 3.80 9.66
CA VAL A 26 8.59 3.45 10.29
C VAL A 26 8.56 3.80 11.79
N LYS A 27 8.14 5.02 12.13
CA LYS A 27 8.09 5.53 13.51
C LYS A 27 7.00 4.89 14.36
N ASP A 28 5.83 4.64 13.77
CA ASP A 28 4.67 4.07 14.49
C ASP A 28 4.81 2.55 14.74
N ARG A 29 5.95 1.92 14.38
CA ARG A 29 6.12 0.47 14.52
C ARG A 29 6.29 0.10 16.01
N PRO A 30 5.67 -0.98 16.51
CA PRO A 30 5.65 -1.35 17.94
C PRO A 30 7.02 -1.61 18.62
N HIS A 31 8.14 -1.44 17.92
CA HIS A 31 9.49 -1.69 18.41
C HIS A 31 10.49 -0.63 17.93
N ASP A 32 10.02 0.60 17.72
CA ASP A 32 10.93 1.75 17.54
C ASP A 32 11.71 1.96 18.85
N PRO A 33 13.06 1.87 18.84
CA PRO A 33 13.86 2.08 20.05
C PRO A 33 13.93 3.55 20.48
N GLY A 34 13.42 4.50 19.67
CA GLY A 34 13.45 5.94 19.94
C GLY A 34 14.83 6.58 19.76
N ALA A 35 15.88 5.91 20.23
CA ALA A 35 17.28 6.22 19.95
C ALA A 35 18.07 4.92 19.74
N PHE A 36 19.12 4.99 18.92
CA PHE A 36 20.03 3.85 18.70
C PHE A 36 21.34 4.08 19.45
N ALA A 37 21.89 3.03 20.05
CA ALA A 37 23.19 3.10 20.73
C ALA A 37 24.36 3.15 19.74
N SER A 38 24.14 2.74 18.49
CA SER A 38 25.16 2.80 17.43
C SER A 38 24.56 2.86 16.02
N LEU A 39 25.38 3.28 15.05
CA LEU A 39 25.02 3.23 13.64
C LEU A 39 24.75 1.79 13.15
N GLU A 40 25.45 0.80 13.71
CA GLU A 40 25.26 -0.59 13.34
C GLU A 40 23.89 -1.10 13.78
N GLU A 41 23.48 -0.75 15.01
CA GLU A 41 22.14 -1.06 15.51
C GLU A 41 21.05 -0.41 14.67
N ALA A 42 21.19 0.88 14.33
CA ALA A 42 20.26 1.58 13.45
C ALA A 42 20.11 0.89 12.10
N ARG A 43 21.23 0.43 11.50
CA ARG A 43 21.22 -0.31 10.24
C ARG A 43 20.52 -1.65 10.36
N ARG A 44 20.84 -2.44 11.40
CA ARG A 44 20.19 -3.75 11.63
C ARG A 44 18.68 -3.59 11.80
N TRP A 45 18.27 -2.62 12.60
CA TRP A 45 16.86 -2.32 12.82
C TRP A 45 16.15 -1.90 11.53
N MET A 46 16.74 -0.98 10.75
CA MET A 46 16.14 -0.53 9.49
C MET A 46 16.06 -1.64 8.45
N LEU A 47 17.07 -2.50 8.35
CA LEU A 47 17.05 -3.66 7.45
C LEU A 47 15.96 -4.67 7.83
N ALA A 48 15.78 -4.91 9.14
CA ALA A 48 14.68 -5.73 9.64
C ALA A 48 13.32 -5.11 9.31
N PHE A 49 13.18 -3.79 9.51
CA PHE A 49 11.98 -3.05 9.12
C PHE A 49 11.65 -3.24 7.64
N VAL A 50 12.63 -2.98 6.75
CA VAL A 50 12.46 -3.03 5.29
C VAL A 50 12.10 -4.44 4.84
N ARG A 51 12.75 -5.47 5.38
CA ARG A 51 12.41 -6.86 5.11
C ARG A 51 10.97 -7.14 5.50
N GLY A 52 10.61 -6.90 6.76
CA GLY A 52 9.27 -7.17 7.25
C GLY A 52 8.18 -6.38 6.51
N TYR A 53 8.43 -5.11 6.16
CA TYR A 53 7.49 -4.27 5.40
C TYR A 53 7.23 -4.83 3.99
N ASN A 54 8.29 -5.26 3.30
CA ASN A 54 8.21 -5.68 1.90
C ASN A 54 7.79 -7.14 1.72
N THR A 55 8.16 -8.06 2.61
CA THR A 55 7.97 -9.50 2.38
C THR A 55 6.92 -10.14 3.29
N GLU A 56 6.75 -9.63 4.52
CA GLU A 56 5.91 -10.29 5.53
C GLU A 56 4.58 -9.57 5.71
N HIS A 57 4.61 -8.24 5.90
CA HIS A 57 3.42 -7.45 6.19
C HIS A 57 2.47 -7.42 4.99
N LYS A 58 1.22 -7.83 5.21
CA LYS A 58 0.16 -7.83 4.21
C LYS A 58 -0.67 -6.55 4.35
N HIS A 59 -0.50 -5.63 3.41
CA HIS A 59 -1.07 -4.28 3.54
C HIS A 59 -2.55 -4.29 3.18
N ARG A 60 -3.39 -3.71 4.03
CA ARG A 60 -4.85 -3.60 3.79
C ARG A 60 -5.16 -2.93 2.46
N ASN A 61 -4.45 -1.85 2.12
CA ASN A 61 -4.64 -1.10 0.88
C ASN A 61 -4.17 -1.87 -0.36
N LEU A 62 -3.29 -2.85 -0.18
CA LEU A 62 -2.92 -3.83 -1.21
C LEU A 62 -3.81 -5.09 -1.15
N LYS A 63 -5.01 -5.01 -0.58
CA LYS A 63 -5.91 -6.17 -0.40
C LYS A 63 -5.21 -7.36 0.26
N PHE A 64 -4.36 -7.10 1.26
CA PHE A 64 -3.61 -8.10 2.01
C PHE A 64 -2.62 -8.92 1.16
N VAL A 65 -1.99 -8.31 0.15
CA VAL A 65 -0.71 -8.81 -0.38
C VAL A 65 0.44 -7.96 0.16
N SER A 66 1.64 -8.54 0.15
CA SER A 66 2.87 -7.83 0.48
C SER A 66 3.35 -6.98 -0.72
N PRO A 67 4.14 -5.91 -0.48
CA PRO A 67 4.70 -5.11 -1.56
C PRO A 67 5.55 -5.96 -2.51
N ALA A 68 6.33 -6.91 -2.00
CA ALA A 68 7.14 -7.80 -2.84
C ALA A 68 6.29 -8.73 -3.73
N GLU A 69 5.17 -9.26 -3.23
CA GLU A 69 4.26 -10.06 -4.06
C GLU A 69 3.61 -9.23 -5.17
N ARG A 70 3.17 -8.01 -4.85
CA ARG A 70 2.60 -7.10 -5.85
C ARG A 70 3.65 -6.70 -6.88
N HIS A 71 4.86 -6.35 -6.43
CA HIS A 71 5.97 -5.99 -7.31
C HIS A 71 6.35 -7.14 -8.26
N ALA A 72 6.31 -8.38 -7.77
CA ALA A 72 6.54 -9.57 -8.59
C ALA A 72 5.32 -10.02 -9.42
N GLY A 73 4.21 -9.26 -9.43
CA GLY A 73 2.99 -9.60 -10.19
C GLY A 73 2.24 -10.84 -9.69
N LYS A 74 2.51 -11.31 -8.47
CA LYS A 74 1.91 -12.54 -7.90
C LYS A 74 0.48 -12.33 -7.41
N ASP A 75 0.07 -11.08 -7.28
CA ASP A 75 -1.19 -10.70 -6.67
C ASP A 75 -2.40 -11.22 -7.44
N ALA A 76 -2.38 -11.22 -8.77
CA ALA A 76 -3.46 -11.77 -9.59
C ALA A 76 -3.76 -13.24 -9.27
N ALA A 77 -2.72 -14.07 -9.14
CA ALA A 77 -2.86 -15.48 -8.78
C ALA A 77 -3.37 -15.65 -7.34
N ILE A 78 -2.88 -14.84 -6.41
CA ILE A 78 -3.34 -14.83 -5.01
C ILE A 78 -4.83 -14.46 -4.93
N PHE A 79 -5.25 -13.44 -5.67
CA PHE A 79 -6.63 -12.98 -5.69
C PHE A 79 -7.58 -14.01 -6.29
N ARG A 80 -7.18 -14.68 -7.39
CA ARG A 80 -7.96 -15.78 -7.97
C ARG A 80 -8.17 -16.91 -6.96
N ARG A 81 -7.10 -17.38 -6.31
CA ARG A 81 -7.19 -18.44 -5.30
C ARG A 81 -8.07 -18.05 -4.10
N ARG A 82 -7.98 -16.79 -3.65
CA ARG A 82 -8.84 -16.28 -2.56
C ARG A 82 -10.30 -16.25 -2.95
N LYS A 83 -10.61 -15.86 -4.19
CA LYS A 83 -11.97 -15.87 -4.72
C LYS A 83 -12.56 -17.28 -4.67
N GLU A 84 -11.84 -18.28 -5.18
CA GLU A 84 -12.25 -19.68 -5.15
C GLU A 84 -12.55 -20.17 -3.71
N VAL A 85 -11.66 -19.86 -2.76
CA VAL A 85 -11.85 -20.22 -1.35
C VAL A 85 -13.09 -19.55 -0.75
N TYR A 86 -13.31 -18.26 -1.03
CA TYR A 86 -14.48 -17.55 -0.52
C TYR A 86 -15.79 -18.04 -1.14
N GLU A 87 -15.80 -18.39 -2.42
CA GLU A 87 -16.97 -18.96 -3.11
C GLU A 87 -17.31 -20.33 -2.53
N GLN A 88 -16.32 -21.20 -2.33
CA GLN A 88 -16.52 -22.50 -1.68
C GLN A 88 -17.01 -22.37 -0.23
N ALA A 89 -16.47 -21.41 0.54
CA ALA A 89 -16.93 -21.17 1.89
C ALA A 89 -18.38 -20.65 1.92
N ARG A 90 -18.72 -19.75 0.99
CA ARG A 90 -20.09 -19.22 0.84
C ARG A 90 -21.08 -20.30 0.44
N SER A 91 -20.71 -21.19 -0.47
CA SER A 91 -21.61 -22.26 -0.93
C SER A 91 -21.91 -23.27 0.18
N ARG A 92 -20.98 -23.49 1.11
CA ARG A 92 -21.17 -24.37 2.27
C ARG A 92 -22.06 -23.77 3.36
N HIS A 93 -21.94 -22.46 3.58
CA HIS A 93 -22.63 -21.75 4.65
C HIS A 93 -23.18 -20.40 4.18
N PRO A 94 -24.17 -20.40 3.26
CA PRO A 94 -24.72 -19.16 2.72
C PRO A 94 -25.34 -18.26 3.80
N GLU A 95 -25.88 -18.85 4.87
CA GLU A 95 -26.50 -18.15 6.01
C GLU A 95 -25.53 -17.23 6.77
N ARG A 96 -24.22 -17.50 6.70
CA ARG A 96 -23.24 -16.66 7.39
C ARG A 96 -22.99 -15.34 6.65
N TRP A 97 -23.23 -15.29 5.33
CA TRP A 97 -22.84 -14.15 4.49
C TRP A 97 -24.03 -13.22 4.19
N SER A 98 -23.95 -11.99 4.70
CA SER A 98 -24.93 -10.93 4.41
C SER A 98 -24.62 -10.12 3.15
N LYS A 99 -23.41 -10.24 2.59
CA LYS A 99 -22.91 -9.51 1.42
C LYS A 99 -22.13 -10.45 0.50
N ASP A 100 -21.77 -9.95 -0.68
CA ASP A 100 -20.85 -10.64 -1.57
C ASP A 100 -19.46 -10.84 -0.97
N ILE A 101 -18.72 -11.77 -1.59
CA ILE A 101 -17.35 -12.07 -1.21
C ILE A 101 -16.43 -10.85 -1.37
N ARG A 102 -15.33 -10.85 -0.62
CA ARG A 102 -14.41 -9.71 -0.56
C ARG A 102 -13.78 -9.43 -1.93
N ASN A 103 -13.80 -8.15 -2.33
CA ASN A 103 -13.09 -7.70 -3.53
C ASN A 103 -11.57 -7.88 -3.39
N GLY A 104 -10.99 -8.65 -4.31
CA GLY A 104 -9.55 -8.87 -4.48
C GLY A 104 -9.01 -8.29 -5.79
N SER A 105 -9.38 -7.07 -6.17
CA SER A 105 -8.72 -6.37 -7.29
C SER A 105 -8.01 -5.10 -6.81
N LEU A 106 -6.98 -4.71 -7.55
CA LEU A 106 -6.23 -3.47 -7.36
C LEU A 106 -6.35 -2.59 -8.61
N PRO A 107 -6.39 -1.26 -8.46
CA PRO A 107 -6.34 -0.36 -9.61
C PRO A 107 -5.01 -0.53 -10.37
N THR A 108 -5.05 -0.34 -11.69
CA THR A 108 -3.87 -0.38 -12.56
C THR A 108 -2.98 0.83 -12.38
N ALA A 109 -3.56 1.98 -12.04
CA ALA A 109 -2.84 3.22 -11.78
C ALA A 109 -3.44 3.97 -10.56
N VAL A 110 -2.56 4.65 -9.84
CA VAL A 110 -2.91 5.60 -8.77
C VAL A 110 -2.20 6.91 -9.07
N TRP A 111 -2.79 8.02 -8.64
CA TRP A 111 -2.28 9.35 -8.91
C TRP A 111 -2.10 10.09 -7.59
N LEU A 112 -0.96 10.77 -7.45
CA LEU A 112 -0.75 11.74 -6.39
C LEU A 112 -1.47 13.06 -6.74
N ASN A 113 -1.06 13.64 -7.87
CA ASN A 113 -1.72 14.79 -8.49
C ASN A 113 -2.16 14.35 -9.88
N ARG A 114 -3.47 14.19 -10.10
CA ARG A 114 -3.99 13.75 -11.41
C ARG A 114 -3.88 14.93 -12.40
N PRO A 115 -3.21 14.78 -13.55
CA PRO A 115 -3.17 15.83 -14.56
C PRO A 115 -4.57 16.07 -15.16
N ALA A 116 -4.90 17.34 -15.43
CA ALA A 116 -6.23 17.77 -15.86
C ALA A 116 -6.73 17.06 -17.15
N ALA A 117 -5.81 16.65 -18.03
CA ALA A 117 -6.12 15.93 -19.27
C ALA A 117 -6.69 14.51 -19.06
N CYS A 118 -6.63 13.96 -17.84
CA CYS A 118 -7.17 12.63 -17.50
C CYS A 118 -8.41 12.71 -16.57
N ALA A 119 -9.01 13.90 -16.39
CA ALA A 119 -10.26 14.06 -15.66
C ALA A 119 -11.44 13.60 -16.53
N HIS A 120 -12.35 12.79 -15.96
CA HIS A 120 -13.62 12.49 -16.59
C HIS A 120 -14.46 13.79 -16.65
N PRO A 121 -15.16 14.09 -17.75
CA PRO A 121 -16.04 15.26 -17.82
C PRO A 121 -17.22 15.03 -16.87
N GLY A 122 -17.11 15.45 -15.62
CA GLY A 122 -18.20 15.27 -14.65
C GLY A 122 -17.89 15.51 -13.17
N SER A 123 -16.64 15.70 -12.75
CA SER A 123 -16.36 16.05 -11.34
C SER A 123 -16.18 17.54 -11.13
N GLN A 124 -17.24 18.33 -11.32
CA GLN A 124 -17.37 19.58 -10.60
C GLN A 124 -17.82 19.22 -9.18
N ARG A 125 -16.96 19.47 -8.19
CA ARG A 125 -17.40 19.52 -6.79
C ARG A 125 -18.09 20.86 -6.60
N GLU A 126 -19.39 20.84 -6.34
CA GLU A 126 -20.09 21.96 -5.72
C GLU A 126 -19.44 22.24 -4.37
N ALA A 127 -19.04 23.50 -4.18
CA ALA A 127 -18.64 24.04 -2.91
C ALA A 127 -19.88 24.44 -2.11
N ALA A 128 -19.95 23.98 -0.87
CA ALA A 128 -20.70 24.61 0.21
C ALA A 128 -19.76 24.73 1.41
#